data_AF-A0A821LL65-F1
#
_entry.id   AF-A0A821LL65-F1
#
_cell.length_a   1.000
_cell.length_b   1.000
_cell.length_c   1.000
_cell.angle_alpha   90.00
_cell.angle_beta   90.00
_cell.angle_gamma   90.00
#
_symmetry.space_group_name_H-M   'P 1'
#
loop_
_entity.id
_entity.type
_entity.pdbx_description
1 polymer ?
#
loop_
_entity_poly.entity_id
_entity_poly.type
_entity_poly.pdbx_seq_one_letter_code
_entity_poly.pdbx_strand_id
1 'polypeptide(L)'
;MSASSSKTFKRKKESRSSDHDSQIDVKQDAHCQPKLLGEGDSRYEEQLFSPNASIEILKELDEQIVYLPREQFKFKIFNTVNLLPRDKAFYGDVYSDGSYPLFRYESQKDIIYPEVKSWPPVLKRLRDMIFELTGQRCNHCVVNQYRDNNDHIGYHFDKTRDFVNDSNVLVLSFGGERLLRLKHNESKITEDIHLKSGSLFVLGWKTNSIWKHSIVKTQRPCDRRVSLTYRLIKTILHKDGTLTETNGSDIIIEKTTQNDSDVIEHETKKIKVHEKSD
;
A
#
# COMPACT_ATOMS: atom_id res chain seq x y z
N MET A 1 -36.08 2.27 69.02
CA MET A 1 -34.92 1.37 69.21
C MET A 1 -34.92 0.37 68.06
N SER A 2 -33.77 0.20 67.40
CA SER A 2 -33.31 -0.96 66.59
C SER A 2 -34.22 -1.53 65.48
N ALA A 3 -33.76 -1.97 64.32
CA ALA A 3 -32.48 -1.93 63.62
C ALA A 3 -32.73 -2.46 62.18
N SER A 4 -32.00 -1.87 61.24
CA SER A 4 -31.39 -2.43 60.02
C SER A 4 -31.63 -3.91 59.64
N SER A 5 -31.98 -4.16 58.37
CA SER A 5 -31.24 -5.12 57.52
C SER A 5 -31.54 -4.94 56.03
N SER A 6 -30.61 -4.31 55.31
CA SER A 6 -30.59 -4.23 53.84
C SER A 6 -29.86 -5.46 53.28
N LYS A 7 -30.56 -6.27 52.48
CA LYS A 7 -29.96 -7.41 51.76
C LYS A 7 -29.24 -6.94 50.49
N THR A 8 -27.92 -7.03 50.50
CA THR A 8 -27.04 -6.78 49.36
C THR A 8 -27.10 -7.92 48.35
N PHE A 9 -27.52 -7.63 47.11
CA PHE A 9 -27.45 -8.58 45.98
C PHE A 9 -26.03 -8.60 45.41
N LYS A 10 -25.28 -9.69 45.63
CA LYS A 10 -23.98 -9.94 44.96
C LYS A 10 -24.24 -10.40 43.53
N ARG A 11 -23.86 -9.59 42.55
CA ARG A 11 -23.84 -9.96 41.12
C ARG A 11 -22.62 -10.88 40.88
N LYS A 12 -22.90 -12.10 40.41
CA LYS A 12 -21.89 -13.10 40.02
C LYS A 12 -21.17 -12.58 38.76
N LYS A 13 -19.83 -12.50 38.80
CA LYS A 13 -18.99 -12.24 37.62
C LYS A 13 -18.99 -13.50 36.76
N GLU A 14 -19.61 -13.43 35.59
CA GLU A 14 -19.34 -14.37 34.49
C GLU A 14 -18.19 -13.80 33.65
N SER A 15 -17.16 -14.62 33.50
CA SER A 15 -15.98 -14.39 32.67
C SER A 15 -16.38 -14.42 31.19
N ARG A 16 -16.32 -13.27 30.53
CA ARG A 16 -16.34 -13.20 29.05
C ARG A 16 -14.92 -13.36 28.53
N SER A 17 -14.76 -14.35 27.67
CA SER A 17 -13.56 -14.61 26.87
C SER A 17 -13.25 -13.39 26.01
N SER A 18 -11.94 -13.14 25.87
CA SER A 18 -11.35 -12.08 25.09
C SER A 18 -11.27 -12.48 23.61
N ASP A 19 -12.28 -12.13 22.83
CA ASP A 19 -12.17 -12.12 21.37
C ASP A 19 -11.76 -10.70 20.95
N HIS A 20 -10.50 -10.58 20.52
CA HIS A 20 -9.89 -9.34 20.06
C HIS A 20 -10.15 -9.20 18.55
N ASP A 21 -11.40 -8.87 18.19
CA ASP A 21 -11.72 -8.42 16.84
C ASP A 21 -11.27 -6.96 16.67
N SER A 22 -10.15 -6.77 15.97
CA SER A 22 -9.59 -5.46 15.65
C SER A 22 -10.37 -4.81 14.50
N GLN A 23 -11.56 -4.26 14.83
CA GLN A 23 -12.27 -3.36 13.91
C GLN A 23 -11.37 -2.16 13.57
N ILE A 24 -11.08 -2.00 12.28
CA ILE A 24 -10.36 -0.84 11.76
C ILE A 24 -11.29 0.36 11.88
N ASP A 25 -10.96 1.24 12.83
CA ASP A 25 -11.71 2.48 13.08
C ASP A 25 -11.35 3.51 11.99
N VAL A 26 -11.92 3.34 10.79
CA VAL A 26 -11.87 4.32 9.71
C VAL A 26 -12.81 5.46 10.10
N LYS A 27 -12.29 6.67 10.26
CA LYS A 27 -13.14 7.85 10.51
C LYS A 27 -14.00 8.13 9.29
N GLN A 28 -15.25 7.65 9.32
CA GLN A 28 -16.35 8.26 8.58
C GLN A 28 -16.86 9.42 9.44
N ASP A 29 -16.29 10.61 9.29
CA ASP A 29 -17.00 11.90 9.47
C ASP A 29 -16.03 13.09 9.47
N ALA A 30 -16.02 13.82 8.35
CA ALA A 30 -16.21 15.26 8.24
C ALA A 30 -16.16 15.63 6.75
N HIS A 31 -17.19 16.32 6.26
CA HIS A 31 -17.28 16.94 4.93
C HIS A 31 -16.12 17.94 4.68
N CYS A 32 -14.93 17.44 4.40
CA CYS A 32 -13.86 18.19 3.77
C CYS A 32 -13.57 17.50 2.45
N GLN A 33 -13.99 18.11 1.34
CA GLN A 33 -13.64 17.60 0.02
C GLN A 33 -12.11 17.46 -0.04
N PRO A 34 -11.58 16.28 -0.40
CA PRO A 34 -10.15 16.06 -0.36
C PRO A 34 -9.46 17.06 -1.30
N LYS A 35 -8.40 17.69 -0.82
CA LYS A 35 -7.62 18.65 -1.63
C LYS A 35 -7.10 17.92 -2.87
N LEU A 36 -7.55 18.36 -4.04
CA LEU A 36 -7.01 17.91 -5.31
C LEU A 36 -5.63 18.52 -5.55
N LEU A 37 -4.75 17.73 -6.17
CA LEU A 37 -3.34 18.01 -6.36
C LEU A 37 -2.93 17.69 -7.80
N GLY A 38 -1.81 18.28 -8.24
CA GLY A 38 -1.27 18.06 -9.58
C GLY A 38 -2.27 18.39 -10.69
N GLU A 39 -2.60 17.40 -11.51
CA GLU A 39 -3.57 17.53 -12.62
C GLU A 39 -5.04 17.42 -12.19
N GLY A 40 -5.31 17.50 -10.88
CA GLY A 40 -6.64 17.37 -10.31
C GLY A 40 -7.12 15.93 -10.11
N ASP A 41 -6.28 14.94 -10.41
CA ASP A 41 -6.56 13.51 -10.22
C ASP A 41 -5.78 12.89 -9.04
N SER A 42 -4.94 13.69 -8.36
CA SER A 42 -4.26 13.29 -7.13
C SER A 42 -4.96 13.88 -5.91
N ARG A 43 -4.92 13.17 -4.78
CA ARG A 43 -5.49 13.65 -3.51
C ARG A 43 -4.73 13.14 -2.29
N TYR A 44 -4.91 13.84 -1.17
CA TYR A 44 -4.31 13.47 0.11
C TYR A 44 -5.36 13.41 1.21
N GLU A 45 -5.39 12.29 1.93
CA GLU A 45 -6.24 12.04 3.07
C GLU A 45 -5.35 11.91 4.31
N GLU A 46 -5.26 12.99 5.09
CA GLU A 46 -4.28 13.12 6.17
C GLU A 46 -4.50 12.13 7.33
N GLN A 47 -5.75 11.84 7.65
CA GLN A 47 -6.13 11.05 8.83
C GLN A 47 -7.05 9.89 8.43
N LEU A 48 -6.54 9.00 7.58
CA LEU A 48 -7.28 7.78 7.23
C LEU A 48 -7.38 6.83 8.43
N PHE A 49 -6.32 6.75 9.22
CA PHE A 49 -6.25 5.96 10.45
C PHE A 49 -6.15 6.84 11.69
N SER A 50 -6.75 6.40 12.79
CA SER A 50 -6.50 7.01 14.09
C SER A 50 -5.01 6.85 14.48
N PRO A 51 -4.48 7.70 15.39
CA PRO A 51 -3.11 7.56 15.87
C PRO A 51 -2.81 6.18 16.47
N ASN A 52 -3.74 5.62 17.25
CA ASN A 52 -3.58 4.30 17.86
C ASN A 52 -3.56 3.18 16.79
N ALA A 53 -4.50 3.21 15.84
CA ALA A 53 -4.51 2.25 14.73
C ALA A 53 -3.22 2.32 13.92
N SER A 54 -2.69 3.53 13.70
CA SER A 54 -1.42 3.73 12.97
C SER A 54 -0.23 3.10 13.69
N ILE A 55 -0.20 3.14 15.02
CA ILE A 55 0.86 2.54 15.84
C ILE A 55 0.78 1.00 15.77
N GLU A 56 -0.42 0.44 15.93
CA GLU A 56 -0.61 -1.02 15.85
C GLU A 56 -0.26 -1.55 14.46
N ILE A 57 -0.68 -0.86 13.39
CA ILE A 57 -0.31 -1.23 12.02
C ILE A 57 1.21 -1.15 11.82
N LEU A 58 1.88 -0.12 12.34
CA LEU A 58 3.34 -0.02 12.23
C LEU A 58 4.05 -1.18 12.93
N LYS A 59 3.52 -1.64 14.07
CA LYS A 59 4.03 -2.81 14.79
C LYS A 59 3.82 -4.10 13.99
N GLU A 60 2.63 -4.30 13.42
CA GLU A 60 2.36 -5.45 12.54
C GLU A 60 3.31 -5.46 11.33
N LEU A 61 3.60 -4.28 10.76
CA LEU A 61 4.57 -4.15 9.67
C LEU A 61 5.99 -4.54 10.10
N ASP A 62 6.40 -4.22 11.32
CA ASP A 62 7.72 -4.61 11.85
C ASP A 62 7.86 -6.12 12.04
N GLU A 63 6.77 -6.78 12.41
CA GLU A 63 6.74 -8.22 12.63
C GLU A 63 6.68 -9.01 11.30
N GLN A 64 6.00 -8.46 10.28
CA GLN A 64 5.65 -9.22 9.07
C GLN A 64 6.47 -8.87 7.82
N ILE A 65 7.11 -7.69 7.76
CA ILE A 65 7.85 -7.26 6.58
C ILE A 65 9.30 -7.72 6.60
N VAL A 66 9.70 -8.44 5.55
CA VAL A 66 11.08 -8.89 5.34
C VAL A 66 11.71 -8.07 4.23
N TYR A 67 12.52 -7.08 4.61
CA TYR A 67 13.26 -6.24 3.67
C TYR A 67 14.40 -7.01 2.99
N LEU A 68 14.64 -6.68 1.73
CA LEU A 68 15.73 -7.23 0.95
C LEU A 68 17.07 -6.57 1.33
N PRO A 69 18.20 -7.31 1.19
CA PRO A 69 19.53 -6.75 1.36
C PRO A 69 19.76 -5.53 0.45
N ARG A 70 20.28 -4.43 1.02
CA ARG A 70 20.45 -3.15 0.31
C ARG A 70 21.43 -3.24 -0.85
N GLU A 71 22.37 -4.18 -0.78
CA GLU A 71 23.40 -4.44 -1.77
C GLU A 71 22.81 -4.85 -3.12
N GLN A 72 21.57 -5.35 -3.13
CA GLN A 72 20.81 -5.64 -4.35
C GLN A 72 20.39 -4.35 -5.08
N PHE A 73 20.30 -3.22 -4.39
CA PHE A 73 19.83 -1.96 -4.96
C PHE A 73 20.93 -0.89 -4.96
N LYS A 74 21.69 -0.89 -6.04
CA LYS A 74 22.76 0.08 -6.29
C LYS A 74 22.36 1.08 -7.36
N PHE A 75 22.86 2.30 -7.24
CA PHE A 75 22.76 3.31 -8.28
C PHE A 75 24.08 4.07 -8.40
N LYS A 76 24.38 4.58 -9.61
CA LYS A 76 25.57 5.39 -9.83
C LYS A 76 25.22 6.87 -9.83
N ILE A 77 25.93 7.63 -9.03
CA ILE A 77 26.05 9.08 -9.18
C ILE A 77 27.50 9.33 -9.60
N PHE A 78 27.70 9.89 -10.80
CA PHE A 78 29.04 10.04 -11.40
C PHE A 78 29.83 8.71 -11.38
N ASN A 79 31.02 8.70 -10.78
CA ASN A 79 31.90 7.53 -10.66
C ASN A 79 31.70 6.75 -9.34
N THR A 80 30.69 7.10 -8.52
CA THR A 80 30.47 6.46 -7.22
C THR A 80 29.22 5.57 -7.26
N VAL A 81 29.38 4.32 -6.83
CA VAL A 81 28.28 3.38 -6.61
C VAL A 81 27.73 3.60 -5.21
N ASN A 82 26.45 3.97 -5.12
CA ASN A 82 25.76 4.23 -3.87
C ASN A 82 24.67 3.17 -3.65
N LEU A 83 24.42 2.82 -2.39
CA LEU A 83 23.26 2.01 -1.99
C LEU A 83 22.02 2.88 -1.94
N LEU A 84 20.86 2.35 -2.34
CA LEU A 84 19.60 3.10 -2.20
C LEU A 84 19.42 3.61 -0.76
N PRO A 85 19.09 4.89 -0.57
CA PRO A 85 18.90 5.50 0.76
C PRO A 85 17.48 5.21 1.27
N ARG A 86 17.15 3.91 1.33
CA ARG A 86 15.93 3.30 1.91
C ARG A 86 15.98 1.79 1.70
N ASP A 87 15.36 1.05 2.59
CA ASP A 87 15.20 -0.41 2.44
C ASP A 87 13.91 -0.72 1.68
N LYS A 88 13.86 -1.87 1.01
CA LYS A 88 12.71 -2.25 0.16
C LYS A 88 12.26 -3.69 0.37
N ALA A 89 10.96 -3.92 0.24
CA ALA A 89 10.35 -5.24 0.10
C ALA A 89 9.25 -5.21 -0.97
N PHE A 90 8.95 -6.38 -1.53
CA PHE A 90 8.04 -6.55 -2.66
C PHE A 90 7.04 -7.64 -2.34
N TYR A 91 5.75 -7.29 -2.45
CA TYR A 91 4.64 -8.19 -2.17
C TYR A 91 3.57 -8.07 -3.23
N GLY A 92 2.85 -9.15 -3.48
CA GLY A 92 1.86 -9.19 -4.55
C GLY A 92 1.06 -10.49 -4.59
N ASP A 93 0.14 -10.54 -5.55
CA ASP A 93 -0.61 -11.75 -5.86
C ASP A 93 0.33 -12.79 -6.49
N VAL A 94 0.74 -13.78 -5.71
CA VAL A 94 1.49 -14.94 -6.20
C VAL A 94 0.47 -16.04 -6.49
N TYR A 95 0.35 -16.43 -7.75
CA TYR A 95 -0.65 -17.40 -8.21
C TYR A 95 -0.19 -18.84 -7.97
N SER A 96 -1.12 -19.79 -8.06
CA SER A 96 -0.86 -21.21 -7.80
C SER A 96 0.17 -21.85 -8.73
N ASP A 97 0.33 -21.32 -9.94
CA ASP A 97 1.36 -21.74 -10.91
C ASP A 97 2.73 -21.09 -10.66
N GLY A 98 2.84 -20.24 -9.63
CA GLY A 98 4.05 -19.51 -9.26
C GLY A 98 4.27 -18.23 -10.07
N SER A 99 3.33 -17.85 -10.94
CA SER A 99 3.39 -16.56 -11.61
C SER A 99 3.07 -15.40 -10.64
N TYR A 100 3.51 -14.19 -10.98
CA TYR A 100 3.28 -13.00 -10.14
C TYR A 100 3.36 -11.68 -10.93
N PRO A 101 2.77 -10.58 -10.44
CA PRO A 101 2.86 -9.28 -11.09
C PRO A 101 4.28 -8.72 -11.03
N LEU A 102 4.81 -8.38 -12.20
CA LEU A 102 6.17 -7.90 -12.36
C LEU A 102 6.20 -6.38 -12.53
N PHE A 103 6.75 -5.69 -11.55
CA PHE A 103 7.11 -4.27 -11.69
C PHE A 103 8.59 -4.13 -12.05
N ARG A 104 8.88 -3.76 -13.31
CA ARG A 104 10.26 -3.72 -13.79
C ARG A 104 11.00 -2.47 -13.31
N TYR A 105 12.02 -2.70 -12.50
CA TYR A 105 12.98 -1.68 -12.11
C TYR A 105 14.12 -1.60 -13.12
N GLU A 106 14.07 -0.61 -14.02
CA GLU A 106 15.26 -0.35 -14.84
C GLU A 106 16.22 0.52 -14.03
N SER A 107 17.29 -0.08 -13.53
CA SER A 107 18.42 0.62 -12.92
C SER A 107 19.54 0.70 -13.95
N GLN A 108 19.67 1.86 -14.61
CA GLN A 108 20.73 2.36 -15.52
C GLN A 108 21.38 1.42 -16.57
N LYS A 109 21.50 0.11 -16.39
CA LYS A 109 21.98 -0.88 -17.37
C LYS A 109 21.34 -2.27 -17.21
N ASP A 110 20.81 -2.63 -16.05
CA ASP A 110 20.19 -3.93 -15.79
C ASP A 110 18.74 -3.76 -15.32
N ILE A 111 17.84 -4.60 -15.85
CA ILE A 111 16.49 -4.73 -15.31
C ILE A 111 16.58 -5.64 -14.09
N ILE A 112 16.26 -5.10 -12.92
CA ILE A 112 16.15 -5.90 -11.69
C ILE A 112 14.70 -6.37 -11.59
N TYR A 113 14.55 -7.69 -11.49
CA TYR A 113 13.28 -8.35 -11.19
C TYR A 113 13.32 -8.78 -9.73
N PRO A 114 12.88 -7.93 -8.78
CA PRO A 114 12.79 -8.37 -7.41
C PRO A 114 11.76 -9.50 -7.32
N GLU A 115 12.09 -10.54 -6.57
CA GLU A 115 11.14 -11.58 -6.21
C GLU A 115 9.97 -10.94 -5.44
N VAL A 116 8.74 -11.23 -5.88
CA VAL A 116 7.52 -10.76 -5.25
C VAL A 116 7.01 -11.86 -4.32
N LYS A 117 6.90 -11.56 -3.04
CA LYS A 117 6.38 -12.50 -2.04
C LYS A 117 4.86 -12.42 -1.94
N SER A 118 4.22 -13.51 -1.51
CA SER A 118 2.80 -13.51 -1.18
C SER A 118 2.51 -12.51 -0.07
N TRP A 119 1.31 -11.92 -0.10
CA TRP A 119 0.89 -10.92 0.88
C TRP A 119 0.97 -11.42 2.33
N PRO A 120 1.67 -10.71 3.22
CA PRO A 120 1.49 -10.90 4.65
C PRO A 120 0.10 -10.37 5.06
N PRO A 121 -0.49 -10.91 6.14
CA PRO A 121 -1.83 -10.54 6.60
C PRO A 121 -2.07 -9.02 6.69
N VAL A 122 -1.12 -8.25 7.22
CA VAL A 122 -1.24 -6.78 7.35
C VAL A 122 -1.38 -6.09 5.99
N LEU A 123 -0.60 -6.49 4.99
CA LEU A 123 -0.67 -5.87 3.66
C LEU A 123 -1.91 -6.31 2.88
N LYS A 124 -2.33 -7.57 3.02
CA LYS A 124 -3.59 -8.05 2.41
C LYS A 124 -4.79 -7.28 2.95
N ARG A 125 -4.88 -7.13 4.27
CA ARG A 125 -5.95 -6.37 4.94
C ARG A 125 -5.99 -4.91 4.49
N LEU A 126 -4.83 -4.25 4.41
CA LEU A 126 -4.74 -2.86 3.95
C LEU A 126 -5.06 -2.69 2.46
N ARG A 127 -4.65 -3.65 1.62
CA ARG A 127 -5.02 -3.70 0.19
C ARG A 127 -6.52 -3.80 0.01
N ASP A 128 -7.18 -4.69 0.75
CA ASP A 128 -8.63 -4.90 0.64
C ASP A 128 -9.40 -3.65 1.12
N MET A 129 -8.95 -3.02 2.20
CA MET A 129 -9.51 -1.74 2.66
C MET A 129 -9.34 -0.60 1.64
N ILE A 130 -8.18 -0.52 0.96
CA ILE A 130 -7.97 0.44 -0.13
C ILE A 130 -8.99 0.21 -1.26
N PHE A 131 -9.27 -1.05 -1.60
CA PHE A 131 -10.27 -1.37 -2.63
C PHE A 131 -11.65 -0.86 -2.22
N GLU A 132 -12.09 -1.09 -0.99
CA GLU A 132 -13.39 -0.60 -0.50
C GLU A 132 -13.49 0.93 -0.52
N LEU A 133 -12.40 1.64 -0.20
CA LEU A 133 -12.38 3.11 -0.20
C LEU A 133 -12.32 3.73 -1.59
N THR A 134 -11.61 3.11 -2.52
CA THR A 134 -11.24 3.74 -3.80
C THR A 134 -11.90 3.10 -5.01
N GLY A 135 -12.45 1.90 -4.86
CA GLY A 135 -12.90 1.04 -5.97
C GLY A 135 -11.75 0.46 -6.80
N GLN A 136 -10.48 0.81 -6.51
CA GLN A 136 -9.34 0.39 -7.31
C GLN A 136 -8.69 -0.87 -6.73
N ARG A 137 -8.58 -1.90 -7.58
CA ARG A 137 -7.84 -3.13 -7.24
C ARG A 137 -6.34 -2.85 -7.24
N CYS A 138 -5.61 -3.60 -6.42
CA CYS A 138 -4.15 -3.62 -6.43
C CYS A 138 -3.68 -5.06 -6.32
N ASN A 139 -2.68 -5.46 -7.10
CA ASN A 139 -2.09 -6.79 -7.08
C ASN A 139 -0.61 -6.78 -6.68
N HIS A 140 -0.04 -5.59 -6.45
CA HIS A 140 1.37 -5.44 -6.11
C HIS A 140 1.58 -4.27 -5.15
N CYS A 141 2.52 -4.42 -4.22
CA CYS A 141 2.94 -3.40 -3.27
C CYS A 141 4.46 -3.37 -3.12
N VAL A 142 5.00 -2.16 -3.13
CA VAL A 142 6.40 -1.91 -2.75
C VAL A 142 6.39 -1.27 -1.38
N VAL A 143 7.04 -1.94 -0.42
CA VAL A 143 7.27 -1.39 0.92
C VAL A 143 8.60 -0.68 0.92
N ASN A 144 8.63 0.59 1.32
CA ASN A 144 9.87 1.35 1.52
C ASN A 144 10.02 1.74 2.98
N GLN A 145 11.18 1.46 3.56
CA GLN A 145 11.55 1.94 4.89
C GLN A 145 12.56 3.08 4.78
N TYR A 146 12.18 4.23 5.34
CA TYR A 146 13.05 5.38 5.54
C TYR A 146 13.43 5.39 7.02
N ARG A 147 14.66 5.04 7.35
CA ARG A 147 15.10 4.82 8.74
C ARG A 147 15.17 6.09 9.54
N ASP A 148 15.63 7.16 8.92
CA ASP A 148 15.92 8.44 9.54
C ASP A 148 15.76 9.58 8.52
N ASN A 149 16.33 10.74 8.83
CA ASN A 149 16.33 11.93 7.99
C ASN A 149 17.27 11.86 6.78
N ASN A 150 18.17 10.88 6.72
CA ASN A 150 19.12 10.69 5.62
C ASN A 150 18.51 9.93 4.44
N ASP A 151 17.53 9.08 4.71
CA ASP A 151 16.82 8.30 3.70
C ASP A 151 15.85 9.18 2.90
N HIS A 152 15.85 9.03 1.58
CA HIS A 152 15.10 9.89 0.65
C HIS A 152 14.87 9.22 -0.71
N ILE A 153 14.14 9.89 -1.59
CA ILE A 153 14.06 9.55 -3.02
C ILE A 153 13.97 10.85 -3.81
N GLY A 154 14.90 11.05 -4.75
CA GLY A 154 14.93 12.23 -5.61
C GLY A 154 13.72 12.31 -6.55
N TYR A 155 13.60 13.42 -7.28
CA TYR A 155 12.52 13.60 -8.25
C TYR A 155 12.49 12.50 -9.30
N HIS A 156 11.34 11.86 -9.43
CA HIS A 156 11.09 10.81 -10.42
C HIS A 156 9.60 10.77 -10.80
N PHE A 157 9.32 10.06 -11.88
CA PHE A 157 7.99 9.54 -12.18
C PHE A 157 7.96 8.07 -11.77
N ASP A 158 6.80 7.57 -11.37
CA ASP A 158 6.58 6.13 -11.32
C ASP A 158 6.55 5.62 -12.77
N LYS A 159 7.30 4.56 -13.06
CA LYS A 159 7.34 3.98 -14.41
C LYS A 159 6.03 3.26 -14.69
N THR A 160 5.28 3.68 -15.69
CA THR A 160 3.94 3.16 -15.97
C THR A 160 3.88 1.98 -16.93
N ARG A 161 5.02 1.54 -17.46
CA ARG A 161 5.09 0.48 -18.48
C ARG A 161 4.33 -0.79 -18.09
N ASP A 162 4.42 -1.18 -16.83
CA ASP A 162 3.80 -2.41 -16.31
C ASP A 162 2.45 -2.16 -15.62
N PHE A 163 1.94 -0.93 -15.63
CA PHE A 163 0.69 -0.60 -14.95
C PHE A 163 -0.49 -0.89 -15.86
N VAL A 164 -1.63 -1.22 -15.26
CA VAL A 164 -2.92 -1.08 -15.95
C VAL A 164 -3.13 0.41 -16.22
N ASN A 165 -3.51 0.75 -17.45
CA ASN A 165 -3.74 2.14 -17.84
C ASN A 165 -4.80 2.79 -16.94
N ASP A 166 -4.62 4.08 -16.66
CA ASP A 166 -5.50 4.90 -15.81
C ASP A 166 -5.63 4.42 -14.36
N SER A 167 -4.83 3.45 -13.92
CA SER A 167 -4.75 3.08 -12.51
C SER A 167 -3.87 4.05 -11.72
N ASN A 168 -4.32 4.41 -10.52
CA ASN A 168 -3.60 5.30 -9.62
C ASN A 168 -2.53 4.55 -8.83
N VAL A 169 -1.57 5.28 -8.28
CA VAL A 169 -0.65 4.76 -7.27
C VAL A 169 -1.15 5.16 -5.89
N LEU A 170 -1.33 4.17 -5.00
CA LEU A 170 -1.98 4.36 -3.70
C LEU A 170 -0.93 4.16 -2.59
N VAL A 171 -0.65 5.23 -1.84
CA VAL A 171 0.46 5.29 -0.89
C VAL A 171 -0.08 5.44 0.54
N LEU A 172 0.07 4.40 1.36
CA LEU A 172 -0.12 4.51 2.80
C LEU A 172 1.20 4.85 3.50
N SER A 173 1.13 5.67 4.54
CA SER A 173 2.30 6.10 5.32
C SER A 173 2.10 5.82 6.81
N PHE A 174 3.08 5.18 7.45
CA PHE A 174 3.09 4.92 8.90
C PHE A 174 4.43 5.33 9.52
N GLY A 175 4.40 5.83 10.75
CA GLY A 175 5.57 6.31 11.48
C GLY A 175 5.91 7.78 11.19
N GLY A 176 7.20 8.10 11.12
CA GLY A 176 7.69 9.47 11.03
C GLY A 176 7.19 10.23 9.81
N GLU A 177 6.84 11.50 10.01
CA GLU A 177 6.39 12.39 8.95
C GLU A 177 7.50 12.61 7.90
N ARG A 178 7.13 12.71 6.62
CA ARG A 178 8.04 13.10 5.54
C ARG A 178 7.36 14.07 4.57
N LEU A 179 8.15 15.01 4.05
CA LEU A 179 7.70 15.92 3.01
C LEU A 179 7.76 15.22 1.63
N LEU A 180 6.59 14.97 1.07
CA LEU A 180 6.42 14.65 -0.35
C LEU A 180 6.33 15.97 -1.12
N ARG A 181 7.14 16.10 -2.17
CA ARG A 181 7.09 17.24 -3.08
C ARG A 181 6.76 16.80 -4.49
N LEU A 182 5.65 17.29 -5.02
CA LEU A 182 5.31 17.23 -6.44
C LEU A 182 5.96 18.42 -7.16
N LYS A 183 6.41 18.21 -8.40
CA LYS A 183 7.00 19.25 -9.25
C LYS A 183 6.58 19.05 -10.70
N HIS A 184 5.85 20.03 -11.26
CA HIS A 184 5.43 20.02 -12.65
C HIS A 184 6.66 20.04 -13.57
N ASN A 185 6.68 19.17 -14.59
CA ASN A 185 7.87 18.97 -15.41
C ASN A 185 8.21 20.20 -16.27
N GLU A 186 7.22 20.94 -16.76
CA GLU A 186 7.44 22.15 -17.59
C GLU A 186 7.47 23.44 -16.76
N SER A 187 6.34 23.85 -16.17
CA SER A 187 6.18 25.09 -15.39
C SER A 187 7.05 25.18 -14.13
N LYS A 188 7.59 24.05 -13.64
CA LYS A 188 8.38 23.91 -12.41
C LYS A 188 7.63 24.27 -11.11
N ILE A 189 6.33 24.52 -11.17
CA ILE A 189 5.46 24.69 -10.00
C ILE A 189 5.59 23.47 -9.08
N THR A 190 5.58 23.70 -7.77
CA THR A 190 5.70 22.65 -6.76
C THR A 190 4.52 22.64 -5.81
N GLU A 191 4.13 21.45 -5.39
CA GLU A 191 3.14 21.23 -4.33
C GLU A 191 3.73 20.33 -3.25
N ASP A 192 3.57 20.75 -2.01
CA ASP A 192 4.19 20.13 -0.83
C ASP A 192 3.13 19.51 0.07
N ILE A 193 3.37 18.26 0.47
CA ILE A 193 2.46 17.46 1.29
C ILE A 193 3.27 16.81 2.41
N HIS A 194 2.89 17.08 3.65
CA HIS A 194 3.47 16.42 4.81
C HIS A 194 2.74 15.09 5.02
N LEU A 195 3.37 13.99 4.59
CA LEU A 195 2.83 12.64 4.72
C LEU A 195 2.90 12.20 6.19
N LYS A 196 1.76 12.28 6.88
CA LYS A 196 1.64 11.90 8.29
C LYS A 196 1.44 10.40 8.46
N SER A 197 1.69 9.90 9.67
CA SER A 197 1.32 8.53 10.02
C SER A 197 -0.18 8.33 9.90
N GLY A 198 -0.61 7.22 9.30
CA GLY A 198 -2.01 6.91 9.09
C GLY A 198 -2.65 7.64 7.91
N SER A 199 -1.85 8.21 7.00
CA SER A 199 -2.36 8.93 5.83
C SER A 199 -2.39 8.08 4.56
N LEU A 200 -3.28 8.46 3.63
CA LEU A 200 -3.33 7.95 2.26
C LEU A 200 -3.03 9.09 1.28
N PHE A 201 -2.06 8.87 0.40
CA PHE A 201 -1.84 9.70 -0.77
C PHE A 201 -2.17 8.92 -2.03
N VAL A 202 -3.04 9.48 -2.87
CA VAL A 202 -3.39 8.95 -4.18
C VAL A 202 -2.68 9.80 -5.23
N LEU A 203 -1.75 9.19 -5.95
CA LEU A 203 -1.11 9.79 -7.11
C LEU A 203 -1.86 9.34 -8.37
N GLY A 204 -2.53 10.30 -8.99
CA GLY A 204 -3.32 10.08 -10.20
C GLY A 204 -2.46 9.77 -11.42
N TRP A 205 -3.02 9.02 -12.38
CA TRP A 205 -2.36 8.64 -13.62
C TRP A 205 -1.84 9.84 -14.42
N LYS A 206 -2.67 10.88 -14.60
CA LYS A 206 -2.29 12.10 -15.32
C LYS A 206 -1.23 12.87 -14.56
N THR A 207 -1.41 13.03 -13.25
CA THR A 207 -0.37 13.65 -12.41
C THR A 207 0.96 12.92 -12.53
N ASN A 208 1.01 11.58 -12.47
CA ASN A 208 2.27 10.84 -12.61
C ASN A 208 2.91 10.96 -14.00
N SER A 209 2.16 11.33 -15.04
CA SER A 209 2.70 11.56 -16.39
C SER A 209 3.36 12.93 -16.58
N ILE A 210 2.97 13.93 -15.76
CA ILE A 210 3.37 15.34 -15.92
C ILE A 210 4.19 15.86 -14.73
N TRP A 211 3.94 15.35 -13.53
CA TRP A 211 4.57 15.78 -12.28
C TRP A 211 5.55 14.75 -11.76
N LYS A 212 6.77 15.20 -11.49
CA LYS A 212 7.75 14.40 -10.74
C LYS A 212 7.43 14.50 -9.26
N HIS A 213 7.75 13.47 -8.51
CA HIS A 213 7.60 13.47 -7.07
C HIS A 213 8.89 13.02 -6.35
N SER A 214 9.05 13.45 -5.11
CA SER A 214 10.23 13.14 -4.28
C SER A 214 9.86 13.08 -2.80
N ILE A 215 10.56 12.25 -2.03
CA ILE A 215 10.60 12.39 -0.57
C ILE A 215 11.84 13.21 -0.25
N VAL A 216 11.63 14.43 0.25
CA VAL A 216 12.68 15.42 0.45
C VAL A 216 13.58 15.00 1.61
N LYS A 217 14.90 14.97 1.37
CA LYS A 217 15.88 14.76 2.44
C LYS A 217 15.82 15.92 3.43
N THR A 218 15.77 15.63 4.72
CA THR A 218 15.72 16.63 5.78
C THR A 218 16.98 16.60 6.63
N GLN A 219 17.40 17.76 7.12
CA GLN A 219 18.49 17.86 8.10
C GLN A 219 17.99 17.74 9.53
N ARG A 220 16.68 17.91 9.75
CA ARG A 220 16.06 17.70 11.06
C ARG A 220 15.94 16.20 11.31
N PRO A 221 16.39 15.69 12.47
CA PRO A 221 16.10 14.32 12.87
C PRO A 221 14.59 14.04 12.79
N CYS A 222 14.24 12.85 12.32
CA CYS A 222 12.85 12.42 12.20
C CYS A 222 12.77 10.90 12.35
N ASP A 223 11.64 10.45 12.88
CA ASP A 223 11.41 9.03 13.14
C ASP A 223 11.36 8.20 11.86
N ARG A 224 11.53 6.89 12.02
CA ARG A 224 11.41 5.91 10.95
C ARG A 224 10.02 5.97 10.31
N ARG A 225 9.97 5.94 8.97
CA ARG A 225 8.74 5.88 8.17
C ARG A 225 8.69 4.62 7.33
N VAL A 226 7.54 3.94 7.35
CA VAL A 226 7.22 2.85 6.42
C VAL A 226 6.17 3.36 5.42
N SER A 227 6.45 3.17 4.13
CA SER A 227 5.58 3.55 3.02
C SER A 227 5.13 2.31 2.28
N LEU A 228 3.82 2.13 2.12
CA LEU A 228 3.23 1.04 1.36
C LEU A 228 2.72 1.61 0.04
N THR A 229 3.30 1.21 -1.08
CA THR A 229 2.94 1.75 -2.40
C THR A 229 2.26 0.69 -3.24
N TYR A 230 0.93 0.69 -3.18
CA TYR A 230 0.06 -0.24 -3.90
C TYR A 230 -0.17 0.22 -5.34
N ARG A 231 -0.18 -0.76 -6.24
CA ARG A 231 -0.32 -0.58 -7.69
C ARG A 231 -1.13 -1.71 -8.31
N LEU A 232 -1.71 -1.43 -9.46
CA LEU A 232 -2.31 -2.43 -10.33
C LEU A 232 -1.41 -2.68 -11.53
N ILE A 233 -0.79 -3.85 -11.56
CA ILE A 233 0.23 -4.25 -12.53
C ILE A 233 -0.40 -5.19 -13.56
N LYS A 234 -0.25 -4.88 -14.84
CA LYS A 234 -0.73 -5.71 -15.95
C LYS A 234 0.26 -6.80 -16.36
N THR A 235 1.56 -6.58 -16.14
CA THR A 235 2.60 -7.52 -16.55
C THR A 235 2.71 -8.64 -15.53
N ILE A 236 2.49 -9.88 -15.96
CA ILE A 236 2.66 -11.09 -15.16
C ILE A 236 3.90 -11.82 -15.64
N LEU A 237 4.79 -12.19 -14.71
CA LEU A 237 5.94 -13.06 -14.95
C LEU A 237 5.59 -14.49 -14.55
N HIS A 238 5.73 -15.40 -15.49
CA HIS A 238 5.52 -16.83 -15.28
C HIS A 238 6.79 -17.53 -14.85
N LYS A 239 6.64 -18.71 -14.23
CA LYS A 239 7.76 -19.52 -13.72
C LYS A 239 8.74 -19.96 -14.80
N ASP A 240 8.28 -20.09 -16.05
CA ASP A 240 9.12 -20.42 -17.20
C ASP A 240 9.86 -19.20 -17.79
N GLY A 241 9.69 -18.01 -17.19
CA GLY A 241 10.30 -16.76 -17.62
C GLY A 241 9.50 -15.99 -18.66
N THR A 242 8.35 -16.50 -19.11
CA THR A 242 7.48 -15.80 -20.06
C THR A 242 6.75 -14.63 -19.40
N LEU A 243 6.42 -13.62 -20.20
CA LEU A 243 5.67 -12.44 -19.77
C LEU A 243 4.33 -12.39 -20.48
N THR A 244 3.26 -12.15 -19.73
CA THR A 244 1.93 -11.87 -20.28
C THR A 244 1.40 -10.54 -19.77
N GLU A 245 0.55 -9.87 -20.54
CA GLU A 245 -0.18 -8.69 -20.09
C GLU A 245 -1.66 -9.03 -19.86
N THR A 246 -2.24 -8.54 -18.77
CA THR A 246 -3.70 -8.59 -18.51
C THR A 246 -4.30 -7.19 -18.59
N ASN A 247 -5.59 -7.09 -18.95
CA ASN A 247 -6.33 -5.84 -18.94
C ASN A 247 -6.74 -5.38 -17.52
N GLY A 248 -6.29 -6.07 -16.47
CA GLY A 248 -6.58 -5.75 -15.07
C GLY A 248 -7.95 -6.22 -14.58
N SER A 249 -8.92 -6.39 -15.49
CA SER A 249 -10.23 -7.01 -15.24
C SER A 249 -10.15 -8.48 -14.85
N ASP A 250 -9.10 -9.17 -15.31
CA ASP A 250 -8.92 -10.61 -15.12
C ASP A 250 -8.20 -10.95 -13.81
N ILE A 251 -7.82 -9.93 -13.03
CA ILE A 251 -7.19 -10.12 -11.73
C ILE A 251 -8.26 -10.63 -10.75
N ILE A 252 -8.25 -11.94 -10.53
CA ILE A 252 -9.19 -12.67 -9.69
C ILE A 252 -8.98 -12.25 -8.23
N ILE A 253 -10.05 -11.79 -7.58
CA ILE A 253 -10.08 -11.68 -6.12
C ILE A 253 -10.45 -13.07 -5.59
N GLU A 254 -9.52 -13.76 -4.97
CA GLU A 254 -9.88 -14.86 -4.08
C GLU A 254 -10.64 -14.27 -2.89
N LYS A 255 -11.97 -14.31 -2.94
CA LYS A 255 -12.80 -14.03 -1.76
C LYS A 255 -12.45 -15.08 -0.72
N THR A 256 -11.81 -14.64 0.36
CA THR A 256 -11.59 -15.52 1.52
C THR A 256 -12.93 -15.54 2.26
N THR A 257 -13.85 -16.42 1.87
CA THR A 257 -15.01 -16.72 2.73
C THR A 257 -14.49 -17.56 3.88
N GLN A 258 -14.37 -16.95 5.05
CA GLN A 258 -14.17 -17.66 6.29
C GLN A 258 -15.48 -18.39 6.62
N ASN A 259 -15.59 -19.64 6.18
CA ASN A 259 -16.60 -20.58 6.66
C ASN A 259 -15.88 -21.77 7.26
N ASP A 260 -16.07 -21.93 8.57
CA ASP A 260 -15.88 -23.20 9.25
C ASP A 260 -16.76 -24.28 8.58
N SER A 261 -16.26 -25.51 8.59
CA SER A 261 -16.84 -26.78 8.13
C SER A 261 -16.86 -27.07 6.61
N ASP A 262 -16.01 -28.03 6.26
CA ASP A 262 -16.18 -29.16 5.33
C ASP A 262 -16.47 -28.92 3.83
N VAL A 263 -15.49 -29.36 3.03
CA VAL A 263 -15.53 -29.83 1.62
C VAL A 263 -16.17 -28.89 0.59
N ILE A 264 -15.36 -28.30 -0.30
CA ILE A 264 -15.88 -27.59 -1.48
C ILE A 264 -15.13 -28.01 -2.75
N GLU A 265 -15.88 -28.63 -3.66
CA GLU A 265 -15.55 -28.81 -5.07
C GLU A 265 -15.45 -27.47 -5.80
N HIS A 266 -14.48 -27.35 -6.71
CA HIS A 266 -14.27 -26.15 -7.51
C HIS A 266 -15.26 -26.06 -8.68
N GLU A 267 -16.30 -25.23 -8.58
CA GLU A 267 -17.09 -24.78 -9.73
C GLU A 267 -16.61 -23.41 -10.24
N THR A 268 -16.06 -23.40 -11.46
CA THR A 268 -15.66 -22.19 -12.19
C THR A 268 -16.86 -21.62 -12.96
N LYS A 269 -17.48 -20.54 -12.47
CA LYS A 269 -18.47 -19.79 -13.28
C LYS A 269 -17.81 -18.70 -14.10
N LYS A 270 -17.62 -18.97 -15.40
CA LYS A 270 -17.34 -17.93 -16.42
C LYS A 270 -18.61 -17.10 -16.66
N ILE A 271 -18.58 -15.81 -16.34
CA ILE A 271 -19.65 -14.88 -16.73
C ILE A 271 -19.32 -14.39 -18.15
N LYS A 272 -20.11 -14.84 -19.13
CA LYS A 272 -20.10 -14.27 -20.49
C LYS A 272 -20.88 -12.96 -20.48
N VAL A 273 -20.21 -11.84 -20.78
CA VAL A 273 -20.91 -10.60 -21.13
C VAL A 273 -21.27 -10.67 -22.62
N HIS A 274 -22.56 -10.54 -22.92
CA HIS A 274 -23.08 -10.38 -24.28
C HIS A 274 -22.69 -9.00 -24.80
N GLU A 275 -21.91 -8.94 -25.88
CA GLU A 275 -21.88 -7.76 -26.75
C GLU A 275 -23.21 -7.72 -27.53
N LYS A 276 -24.00 -6.67 -27.33
CA LYS A 276 -25.06 -6.32 -28.27
C LYS A 276 -24.44 -5.49 -29.38
N SER A 277 -24.57 -6.02 -30.59
CA SER A 277 -24.46 -5.30 -31.86
C SER A 277 -25.40 -4.11 -31.92
N ASP A 278 -24.89 -2.98 -32.42
CA ASP A 278 -25.52 -2.13 -33.43
C ASP A 278 -24.42 -1.42 -34.24
#